data_AF-A0A6V7M233-F1
#
_entry.id   AF-A0A6V7M233-F1
#
_cell.length_a   1.000
_cell.length_b   1.000
_cell.length_c   1.000
_cell.angle_alpha   90.00
_cell.angle_beta   90.00
_cell.angle_gamma   90.00
#
_symmetry.space_group_name_H-M   'P 1'
#
loop_
_entity.id
_entity.type
_entity.pdbx_description
1 polymer ?
#
loop_
_entity_poly.entity_id
_entity_poly.type
_entity_poly.pdbx_seq_one_letter_code
_entity_poly.pdbx_strand_id
1 'polypeptide(L)' 'TTTSATRKPSNAGCYLPEQPRGGRYELGNCDTPCDKEPGDLVPNTSVLTYTCNEGFVRNGSAVSVCLNNTWYMPPSCL' A
#
# COMPACT_ATOMS: atom_id res chain seq x y z
N THR A 1 -18.44 26.63 21.18
CA THR A 1 -18.14 25.18 21.16
C THR A 1 -17.66 24.85 19.76
N THR A 2 -16.35 24.69 19.60
CA THR A 2 -15.73 24.48 18.28
C THR A 2 -15.87 23.00 17.92
N THR A 3 -16.84 22.67 17.08
CA THR A 3 -17.07 21.30 16.62
C THR A 3 -16.02 20.98 15.55
N SER A 4 -14.89 20.44 16.01
CA SER A 4 -13.85 19.85 15.17
C SER A 4 -14.48 18.79 14.28
N ALA A 5 -14.46 19.03 12.96
CA ALA A 5 -14.98 18.11 11.97
C ALA A 5 -14.24 16.76 12.05
N THR A 6 -14.89 15.74 12.63
CA THR A 6 -14.50 14.36 12.39
C THR A 6 -14.84 14.05 10.94
N ARG A 7 -13.86 14.26 10.05
CA ARG A 7 -13.93 13.83 8.66
C ARG A 7 -14.15 12.32 8.71
N LYS A 8 -15.40 11.86 8.53
CA LYS A 8 -15.70 10.45 8.30
C LYS A 8 -14.71 9.94 7.25
N PRO A 9 -14.01 8.81 7.44
CA PRO A 9 -13.36 8.18 6.30
C PRO A 9 -14.49 7.75 5.37
N SER A 10 -14.70 8.53 4.31
CA SER A 10 -15.25 8.01 3.08
C SER A 10 -14.59 6.66 2.80
N ASN A 11 -15.34 5.64 2.38
CA ASN A 11 -14.88 4.28 2.01
C ASN A 11 -13.86 4.26 0.83
N ALA A 12 -13.05 5.31 0.68
CA ALA A 12 -12.03 5.49 -0.34
C ALA A 12 -10.69 5.03 0.22
N GLY A 13 -10.12 4.01 -0.41
CA GLY A 13 -8.90 3.32 -0.01
C GLY A 13 -8.59 2.20 -0.99
N CYS A 14 -7.46 1.54 -0.80
CA CYS A 14 -7.06 0.40 -1.62
C CYS A 14 -7.09 -0.87 -0.79
N TYR A 15 -7.48 -1.97 -1.42
CA TYR A 15 -7.25 -3.29 -0.85
C TYR A 15 -5.77 -3.65 -1.03
N LEU A 16 -5.15 -4.18 0.03
CA LEU A 16 -3.78 -4.64 -0.05
C LEU A 16 -3.66 -5.78 -1.08
N PRO A 17 -2.70 -5.72 -2.02
CA PRO A 17 -2.54 -6.75 -3.02
C PRO A 17 -1.87 -7.98 -2.42
N GLU A 18 -1.90 -9.10 -3.13
CA GLU A 18 -1.03 -10.23 -2.81
C GLU A 18 0.45 -9.84 -2.93
N GLN A 19 1.32 -10.54 -2.19
CA GLN A 19 2.76 -10.33 -2.30
C GLN A 19 3.23 -10.66 -3.73
N PRO A 20 4.14 -9.86 -4.33
CA PRO A 20 4.63 -10.10 -5.67
C PRO A 20 5.46 -11.38 -5.72
N ARG A 21 5.42 -12.09 -6.85
CA ARG A 21 6.33 -13.22 -7.09
C ARG A 21 7.78 -12.70 -7.09
N GLY A 22 8.67 -13.43 -6.43
CA GLY A 22 10.09 -13.06 -6.38
C GLY A 22 10.38 -11.78 -5.59
N GLY A 23 9.47 -11.33 -4.72
CA GLY A 23 9.69 -10.17 -3.88
C GLY A 23 8.72 -10.10 -2.71
N ARG A 24 8.73 -8.95 -2.03
CA ARG A 24 7.75 -8.57 -1.00
C ARG A 24 7.51 -7.06 -1.03
N TYR A 25 6.38 -6.63 -0.50
CA TYR A 25 6.13 -5.23 -0.15
C TYR A 25 5.94 -5.07 1.35
N GLU A 26 6.19 -3.84 1.82
CA GLU A 26 5.93 -3.39 3.18
C GLU A 26 5.02 -2.17 3.14
N LEU A 27 3.98 -2.15 3.99
CA LEU A 27 3.06 -1.02 4.12
C LEU A 27 3.71 0.08 4.95
N GLY A 28 3.91 1.24 4.33
CA GLY A 28 4.39 2.44 5.00
C GLY A 28 3.27 3.21 5.70
N ASN A 29 3.63 3.96 6.73
CA ASN A 29 2.74 4.85 7.49
C ASN A 29 1.48 4.15 8.05
N CYS A 30 1.68 2.96 8.61
CA CYS A 30 0.66 2.24 9.33
C CYS A 30 0.75 2.56 10.83
N ASP A 31 -0.39 2.72 11.50
CA ASP A 31 -0.43 2.85 12.96
C ASP A 31 0.05 1.52 13.58
N THR A 32 1.02 1.57 14.50
CA THR A 32 1.58 0.36 15.11
C THR A 32 0.74 -0.10 16.32
N PRO A 33 0.43 -1.41 16.45
CA PRO A 33 0.86 -2.52 15.59
C PRO A 33 0.12 -2.56 14.26
N CYS A 34 0.89 -2.82 13.18
CA CYS A 34 0.34 -2.88 11.84
C CYS A 34 -0.09 -4.31 11.50
N ASP A 35 -1.27 -4.70 12.00
CA ASP A 35 -1.86 -6.02 11.77
C ASP A 35 -2.68 -5.98 10.47
N LYS A 36 -2.00 -5.83 9.34
CA LYS A 36 -2.62 -5.72 8.01
C LYS A 36 -2.19 -6.86 7.09
N GLU A 37 -3.16 -7.50 6.44
CA GLU A 37 -2.96 -8.63 5.54
C GLU A 37 -3.43 -8.30 4.11
N PRO A 38 -2.97 -9.03 3.08
CA PRO A 38 -3.54 -8.95 1.74
C PRO A 38 -5.08 -9.03 1.77
N GLY A 39 -5.74 -8.14 1.04
CA GLY A 39 -7.19 -7.98 1.07
C GLY A 39 -7.73 -6.99 2.09
N ASP A 40 -6.92 -6.49 3.04
CA ASP A 40 -7.36 -5.42 3.94
C ASP A 40 -7.47 -4.07 3.25
N LEU A 41 -8.47 -3.29 3.64
CA LEU A 41 -8.61 -1.90 3.19
C LEU A 41 -7.65 -0.98 3.95
N VAL A 42 -6.92 -0.14 3.20
CA VAL A 42 -6.03 0.91 3.73
C VAL A 42 -6.37 2.30 3.15
N PRO A 43 -6.04 3.40 3.84
CA PRO A 43 -6.34 4.76 3.38
C PRO A 43 -5.78 5.07 1.98
N ASN A 44 -6.45 6.00 1.28
CA ASN A 44 -6.04 6.51 -0.05
C ASN A 44 -4.76 7.38 -0.05
N THR A 45 -3.95 7.27 0.99
CA THR A 45 -2.64 7.92 1.16
C THR A 45 -1.58 6.90 1.59
N SER A 46 -1.94 5.62 1.63
CA SER A 46 -1.03 4.53 1.97
C SER A 46 -0.02 4.31 0.86
N VAL A 47 1.16 3.82 1.26
CA VAL A 47 2.31 3.62 0.40
C VAL A 47 2.83 2.21 0.60
N LEU A 48 3.12 1.49 -0.47
CA LEU A 48 3.83 0.22 -0.43
C LEU A 48 5.25 0.41 -0.94
N THR A 49 6.21 -0.15 -0.22
CA THR A 49 7.61 -0.22 -0.66
C THR A 49 7.95 -1.65 -1.01
N TYR A 50 8.34 -1.87 -2.26
CA TYR A 50 8.63 -3.17 -2.84
C TYR A 50 10.13 -3.47 -2.84
N THR A 51 10.47 -4.68 -2.41
CA THR A 51 11.80 -5.27 -2.45
C THR A 51 11.75 -6.56 -3.25
N CYS A 52 12.53 -6.65 -4.33
CA CYS A 52 12.72 -7.91 -5.04
C CYS A 52 13.75 -8.77 -4.32
N ASN A 53 13.54 -10.08 -4.33
CA ASN A 53 14.45 -11.06 -3.77
C ASN A 53 15.72 -11.15 -4.62
N GLU A 54 16.78 -11.74 -4.05
CA GLU A 54 18.02 -11.99 -4.78
C GLU A 54 17.76 -12.81 -6.05
N GLY A 55 18.40 -12.42 -7.16
CA GLY A 55 18.22 -13.04 -8.47
C GLY A 55 17.07 -12.49 -9.31
N PHE A 56 16.18 -11.66 -8.73
CA PHE A 56 15.12 -10.97 -9.47
C PHE A 56 15.47 -9.51 -9.76
N VAL A 57 15.11 -9.03 -10.95
CA VAL A 57 15.31 -7.63 -11.36
C VAL A 57 14.00 -6.86 -11.23
N ARG A 58 14.04 -5.74 -10.52
CA ARG A 58 12.88 -4.84 -10.38
C ARG A 58 12.63 -4.08 -11.69
N ASN A 59 11.43 -4.24 -12.25
CA ASN A 59 10.93 -3.44 -13.36
C ASN A 59 9.91 -2.41 -12.84
N GLY A 60 10.28 -1.13 -12.88
CA GLY A 60 9.45 0.00 -12.40
C GLY A 60 9.88 0.59 -11.05
N SER A 61 9.04 1.45 -10.49
CA SER A 61 9.28 2.13 -9.21
C SER A 61 9.23 1.16 -8.04
N ALA A 62 10.13 1.31 -7.06
CA ALA A 62 10.07 0.58 -5.80
C ALA A 62 8.84 0.95 -4.96
N VAL A 63 8.24 2.10 -5.23
CA VAL A 63 7.17 2.67 -4.42
C VAL A 63 5.89 2.68 -5.23
N SER A 64 4.82 2.14 -4.63
CA SER A 64 3.45 2.24 -5.13
C SER A 64 2.61 3.02 -4.13
N VAL A 65 1.76 3.91 -4.63
CA VAL A 65 0.89 4.76 -3.80
C VAL A 65 -0.56 4.38 -4.07
N CYS A 66 -1.33 4.25 -3.00
CA CYS A 66 -2.78 4.10 -3.10
C CYS A 66 -3.37 5.45 -3.43
N LEU A 67 -3.94 5.60 -4.62
CA LEU A 67 -4.62 6.81 -5.05
C LEU A 67 -5.86 6.46 -5.86
N ASN A 68 -6.96 7.15 -5.59
CA ASN A 68 -8.27 6.92 -6.20
C ASN A 68 -8.70 5.43 -6.14
N ASN A 69 -8.50 4.80 -4.98
CA ASN A 69 -8.83 3.40 -4.73
C ASN A 69 -8.04 2.39 -5.57
N THR A 70 -6.90 2.80 -6.14
CA THR A 70 -6.04 1.94 -6.95
C THR A 70 -4.57 2.11 -6.57
N TRP A 71 -3.80 1.01 -6.58
CA TRP A 71 -2.34 1.06 -6.44
C TRP A 71 -1.70 1.50 -7.75
N TYR A 72 -1.00 2.63 -7.73
CA TYR A 72 -0.42 3.21 -8.93
C TYR A 72 0.92 2.56 -9.29
N MET A 73 0.99 1.96 -10.49
CA MET A 73 2.21 1.39 -11.09
C MET A 73 3.02 0.48 -10.14
N PRO A 74 2.44 -0.58 -9.55
CA PRO A 74 3.21 -1.53 -8.76
C PRO A 74 4.31 -2.18 -9.62
N PRO A 75 5.54 -2.34 -9.11
CA PRO A 75 6.62 -2.93 -9.87
C PRO A 75 6.40 -4.43 -10.05
N SER A 76 7.09 -5.00 -11.04
CA SER A 76 7.28 -6.44 -11.15
C SER A 76 8.70 -6.82 -10.76
N CYS A 77 8.86 -8.01 -10.18
CA CYS A 77 10.15 -8.67 -10.01
C CYS A 77 10.24 -9.76 -11.08
N LEU A 78 11.19 -9.64 -12.00
CA LEU A 78 11.37 -10.53 -13.15
C LEU A 78 12.63 -11.37 -13.01
#